data_AF-A0A3D3JX85-F1
#
_entry.id   AF-A0A3D3JX85-F1
#
_cell.length_a   1.000
_cell.length_b   1.000
_cell.length_c   1.000
_cell.angle_alpha   90.00
_cell.angle_beta   90.00
_cell.angle_gamma   90.00
#
_symmetry.space_group_name_H-M   'P 1'
#
loop_
_entity.id
_entity.type
_entity.pdbx_description
1 polymer ?
#
loop_
_entity_poly.entity_id
_entity_poly.type
_entity_poly.pdbx_seq_one_letter_code
_entity_poly.pdbx_strand_id
1 'polypeptide(L)'
;MKQNLLILLLLFSATLLKSQESYFKIEHFGVYIPNKSIMLNFPNLNKEQIKDKIFRFIKEKNFVYKPFLSGESRVVFRDFSFICKKDKCKADIVAKNFFYLDYGDGFVKLSFENEIYSSIVGAKLSINNNDDVASENNLPFGYYEFSAPYKYEEVYPESIFTYNKSGKATLRNQDTLKIFSDFYSQYIIDLNLFLKK
;
A
#
# COMPACT_ATOMS: atom_id res chain seq x y z
N MET A 1 -48.21 15.38 -14.40
CA MET A 1 -47.50 14.27 -15.10
C MET A 1 -46.06 14.68 -15.40
N LYS A 2 -45.13 14.62 -14.44
CA LYS A 2 -43.67 14.67 -14.65
C LYS A 2 -42.97 14.16 -13.38
N GLN A 3 -42.87 12.85 -13.25
CA GLN A 3 -42.03 12.16 -12.26
C GLN A 3 -41.85 10.75 -12.83
N ASN A 4 -40.81 10.55 -13.65
CA ASN A 4 -40.28 9.24 -14.05
C ASN A 4 -39.09 9.42 -15.01
N LEU A 5 -38.11 10.26 -14.65
CA LEU A 5 -36.89 10.40 -15.46
C LEU A 5 -35.62 10.64 -14.63
N LEU A 6 -35.58 10.18 -13.37
CA LEU A 6 -34.40 10.37 -12.50
C LEU A 6 -33.86 9.09 -11.84
N ILE A 7 -34.40 7.91 -12.19
CA ILE A 7 -33.96 6.63 -11.58
C ILE A 7 -33.06 5.82 -12.54
N LEU A 8 -33.04 6.13 -13.83
CA LEU A 8 -32.25 5.36 -14.81
C LEU A 8 -30.77 5.79 -14.93
N LEU A 9 -30.39 6.94 -14.38
CA LEU A 9 -29.01 7.47 -14.45
C LEU A 9 -28.13 7.07 -13.25
N LEU A 10 -28.70 6.44 -12.21
CA LEU A 10 -27.96 5.92 -11.06
C LEU A 10 -27.58 4.44 -11.19
N LEU A 11 -28.01 3.76 -12.25
CA LEU A 11 -27.75 2.34 -12.47
C LEU A 11 -26.53 2.05 -13.36
N PHE A 12 -25.93 3.06 -13.99
CA PHE A 12 -24.79 2.88 -14.91
C PHE A 12 -23.40 3.14 -14.30
N SER A 13 -23.32 3.54 -13.03
CA SER A 13 -22.04 3.69 -12.30
C SER A 13 -21.75 2.55 -11.32
N ALA A 14 -22.66 1.59 -11.16
CA ALA A 14 -22.53 0.51 -10.17
C ALA A 14 -21.91 -0.80 -10.72
N THR A 15 -21.70 -0.94 -12.03
CA THR A 15 -21.22 -2.21 -12.63
C THR A 15 -19.81 -2.13 -13.23
N LEU A 16 -18.90 -1.48 -12.51
CA LEU A 16 -17.45 -1.65 -12.70
C LEU A 16 -16.72 -1.94 -11.38
N LEU A 17 -17.42 -2.46 -10.38
CA LEU A 17 -16.80 -3.27 -9.33
C LEU A 17 -16.69 -4.71 -9.83
N LYS A 18 -15.94 -4.91 -10.93
CA LYS A 18 -15.21 -6.18 -11.02
C LYS A 18 -14.28 -6.14 -9.80
N SER A 19 -14.34 -7.18 -8.97
CA SER A 19 -13.28 -7.51 -8.03
C SER A 19 -11.98 -7.49 -8.81
N GLN A 20 -11.30 -6.35 -8.85
CA GLN A 20 -9.96 -6.25 -9.35
C GLN A 20 -9.16 -7.12 -8.40
N GLU A 21 -8.58 -8.21 -8.90
CA GLU A 21 -7.63 -8.97 -8.10
C GLU A 21 -6.62 -7.98 -7.55
N SER A 22 -6.52 -7.91 -6.22
CA SER A 22 -5.55 -7.06 -5.56
C SER A 22 -4.17 -7.41 -6.12
N TYR A 23 -3.45 -6.39 -6.59
CA TYR A 23 -2.09 -6.56 -7.07
C TYR A 23 -1.13 -7.08 -6.00
N PHE A 24 -1.53 -6.95 -4.73
CA PHE A 24 -0.81 -7.40 -3.55
C PHE A 24 -1.53 -8.56 -2.88
N LYS A 25 -0.76 -9.51 -2.36
CA LYS A 25 -1.21 -10.48 -1.37
C LYS A 25 -0.77 -10.03 0.01
N ILE A 26 -1.62 -10.33 0.98
CA ILE A 26 -1.36 -10.10 2.39
C ILE A 26 -1.50 -11.46 3.05
N GLU A 27 -0.38 -11.95 3.58
CA GLU A 27 -0.31 -13.25 4.24
C GLU A 27 0.35 -13.10 5.62
N HIS A 28 0.45 -14.22 6.32
CA HIS A 28 0.89 -14.30 7.70
C HIS A 28 2.32 -13.75 7.95
N PHE A 29 3.10 -13.56 6.88
CA PHE A 29 4.46 -13.01 6.93
C PHE A 29 4.57 -11.59 6.37
N GLY A 30 3.53 -11.03 5.75
CA GLY A 30 3.60 -9.66 5.23
C GLY A 30 2.74 -9.36 4.00
N VAL A 31 2.94 -8.15 3.47
CA VAL A 31 2.39 -7.71 2.18
C VAL A 31 3.42 -7.90 1.08
N TYR A 32 3.04 -8.51 -0.03
CA TYR A 32 3.94 -8.76 -1.16
C TYR A 32 3.20 -8.78 -2.51
N ILE A 33 3.95 -8.62 -3.60
CA ILE A 33 3.46 -8.85 -4.95
C ILE A 33 3.75 -10.32 -5.32
N PRO A 34 2.77 -11.15 -5.69
CA PRO A 34 2.98 -12.59 -5.93
C PRO A 34 4.08 -12.92 -6.93
N ASN A 35 4.17 -12.14 -8.01
CA ASN A 35 5.17 -12.31 -9.07
C ASN A 35 6.35 -11.33 -8.92
N LYS A 36 6.57 -10.80 -7.70
CA LYS A 36 7.56 -9.78 -7.33
C LYS A 36 7.45 -8.42 -8.04
N SER A 37 6.66 -8.35 -9.11
CA SER A 37 6.45 -7.12 -9.88
C SER A 37 5.11 -7.11 -10.60
N ILE A 38 4.65 -5.90 -10.95
CA ILE A 38 3.44 -5.62 -11.71
C ILE A 38 3.86 -4.88 -12.98
N MET A 39 3.42 -5.36 -14.14
CA MET A 39 3.65 -4.68 -15.42
C MET A 39 2.43 -3.82 -15.78
N LEU A 40 2.65 -2.55 -16.06
CA LEU A 40 1.66 -1.61 -16.59
C LEU A 40 2.05 -1.20 -18.01
N ASN A 41 1.11 -1.28 -18.94
CA ASN A 41 1.35 -1.03 -20.37
C ASN A 41 0.71 0.30 -20.81
N PHE A 42 1.49 1.10 -21.56
CA PHE A 42 1.14 2.41 -22.07
C PHE A 42 1.66 2.58 -23.51
N PRO A 43 1.16 1.81 -24.49
CA PRO A 43 1.79 1.66 -25.82
C PRO A 43 1.99 2.96 -26.61
N ASN A 44 1.28 4.04 -26.25
CA ASN A 44 1.36 5.34 -26.92
C ASN A 44 2.32 6.32 -26.23
N LEU A 45 3.05 5.89 -25.19
CA LEU A 45 4.02 6.72 -24.47
C LEU A 45 5.44 6.23 -24.71
N ASN A 46 6.34 7.15 -25.06
CA ASN A 46 7.77 6.87 -25.09
C ASN A 46 8.40 6.98 -23.68
N LYS A 47 9.66 6.54 -23.55
CA LYS A 47 10.43 6.51 -22.30
C LYS A 47 10.47 7.85 -21.58
N GLU A 48 10.73 8.96 -22.28
CA GLU A 48 10.82 10.29 -21.66
C GLU A 48 9.44 10.78 -21.20
N GLN A 49 8.36 10.51 -21.95
CA GLN A 49 7.00 10.84 -21.52
C GLN A 49 6.61 10.07 -20.24
N ILE A 50 6.99 8.79 -20.15
CA ILE A 50 6.75 7.96 -18.96
C ILE A 50 7.54 8.53 -17.77
N LYS A 51 8.82 8.83 -17.96
CA LYS A 51 9.68 9.44 -16.93
C LYS A 51 9.09 10.74 -16.40
N ASP A 52 8.69 11.65 -17.28
CA ASP A 52 8.10 12.93 -16.89
C ASP A 52 6.80 12.74 -16.11
N LYS A 53 5.96 11.78 -16.50
CA LYS A 53 4.75 11.43 -15.76
C LYS A 53 5.06 10.82 -14.39
N ILE A 54 6.08 9.97 -14.27
CA ILE A 54 6.53 9.42 -12.98
C ILE A 54 7.00 10.53 -12.04
N PHE A 55 7.85 11.46 -12.50
CA PHE A 55 8.33 12.55 -11.65
C PHE A 55 7.20 13.50 -11.23
N ARG A 56 6.23 13.77 -12.12
CA ARG A 56 5.02 14.52 -11.74
C ARG A 56 4.19 13.79 -10.70
N PHE A 57 4.00 12.47 -10.85
CA PHE A 57 3.29 11.66 -9.88
C PHE A 57 3.93 11.74 -8.50
N ILE A 58 5.26 11.58 -8.41
CA ILE A 58 6.02 11.68 -7.16
C ILE A 58 5.83 13.06 -6.52
N LYS A 59 5.94 14.13 -7.32
CA LYS A 59 5.77 15.50 -6.85
C LYS A 59 4.36 15.78 -6.36
N GLU A 60 3.34 15.40 -7.13
CA GLU A 60 1.93 15.66 -6.79
C GLU A 60 1.47 14.87 -5.56
N LYS A 61 1.99 13.65 -5.37
CA LYS A 61 1.72 12.85 -4.19
C LYS A 61 2.61 13.19 -2.99
N ASN A 62 3.54 14.13 -3.15
CA ASN A 62 4.52 14.51 -2.13
C ASN A 62 5.35 13.31 -1.63
N PHE A 63 5.68 12.39 -2.53
CA PHE A 63 6.58 11.27 -2.24
C PHE A 63 8.05 11.72 -2.26
N VAL A 64 8.90 11.00 -1.54
CA VAL A 64 10.33 11.30 -1.44
C VAL A 64 11.09 10.56 -2.53
N TYR A 65 11.58 11.28 -3.54
CA TYR A 65 12.46 10.71 -4.55
C TYR A 65 13.80 10.24 -3.95
N LYS A 66 14.28 9.07 -4.41
CA LYS A 66 15.51 8.44 -3.90
C LYS A 66 16.57 8.36 -5.01
N PRO A 67 17.42 9.39 -5.16
CA PRO A 67 18.36 9.49 -6.28
C PRO A 67 19.41 8.37 -6.28
N PHE A 68 19.93 7.98 -5.12
CA PHE A 68 20.97 6.96 -5.01
C PHE A 68 20.49 5.53 -5.34
N LEU A 69 19.17 5.30 -5.34
CA LEU A 69 18.55 4.04 -5.75
C LEU A 69 18.01 4.11 -7.19
N SER A 70 18.01 5.30 -7.78
CA SER A 70 17.48 5.57 -9.12
C SER A 70 18.60 5.53 -10.17
N GLY A 71 18.22 5.37 -11.43
CA GLY A 71 19.13 5.35 -12.57
C GLY A 71 18.44 5.73 -13.87
N GLU A 72 19.07 5.43 -15.01
CA GLU A 72 18.60 5.87 -16.32
C GLU A 72 17.19 5.35 -16.68
N SER A 73 16.89 4.11 -16.33
CA SER A 73 15.60 3.45 -16.62
C SER A 73 14.91 2.97 -15.35
N ARG A 74 15.26 3.54 -14.20
CA ARG A 74 14.69 3.23 -12.90
C ARG A 74 14.45 4.50 -12.09
N VAL A 75 13.23 4.69 -11.61
CA VAL A 75 12.91 5.71 -10.60
C VAL A 75 12.50 5.01 -9.31
N VAL A 76 13.14 5.38 -8.21
CA VAL A 76 12.80 4.91 -6.87
C VAL A 76 12.28 6.07 -6.04
N PHE A 77 11.18 5.86 -5.34
CA PHE A 77 10.65 6.80 -4.37
C PHE A 77 10.15 6.08 -3.13
N ARG A 78 10.14 6.83 -2.03
CA ARG A 78 9.64 6.39 -0.75
C ARG A 78 8.36 7.14 -0.39
N ASP A 79 7.44 6.40 0.17
CA ASP A 79 6.30 6.92 0.89
C ASP A 79 6.35 6.48 2.37
N PHE A 80 5.88 7.34 3.28
CA PHE A 80 5.73 7.03 4.69
C PHE A 80 4.33 7.46 5.14
N SER A 81 3.43 6.49 5.21
CA SER A 81 2.00 6.75 5.25
C SER A 81 1.29 5.98 6.35
N PHE A 82 0.31 6.64 6.92
CA PHE A 82 -0.57 6.09 7.95
C PHE A 82 -1.60 5.15 7.31
N ILE A 83 -1.67 3.90 7.76
CA ILE A 83 -2.60 2.88 7.24
C ILE A 83 -3.88 2.87 8.06
N CYS A 84 -3.78 2.77 9.38
CA CYS A 84 -4.94 2.51 10.24
C CYS A 84 -4.77 3.03 11.65
N LYS A 85 -5.88 3.51 12.24
CA LYS A 85 -5.95 3.99 13.62
C LYS A 85 -6.26 2.86 14.59
N LYS A 86 -5.81 3.03 15.83
CA LYS A 86 -6.03 2.11 16.95
C LYS A 86 -7.49 1.74 17.20
N ASP A 87 -8.42 2.68 17.01
CA ASP A 87 -9.86 2.42 17.17
C ASP A 87 -10.37 1.31 16.23
N LYS A 88 -9.82 1.23 15.02
CA LYS A 88 -10.15 0.24 14.00
C LYS A 88 -9.23 -0.98 14.04
N CYS A 89 -7.92 -0.78 14.08
CA CYS A 89 -6.94 -1.86 13.95
C CYS A 89 -6.28 -2.29 15.26
N LYS A 90 -6.73 -1.78 16.42
CA LYS A 90 -6.17 -2.05 17.77
C LYS A 90 -4.74 -1.54 18.00
N ALA A 91 -4.08 -1.04 16.96
CA ALA A 91 -2.86 -0.24 16.99
C ALA A 91 -2.93 0.86 15.94
N ASP A 92 -2.16 1.93 16.14
CA ASP A 92 -1.82 2.84 15.05
C ASP A 92 -0.79 2.16 14.16
N ILE A 93 -1.06 2.08 12.86
CA ILE A 93 -0.26 1.36 11.87
C ILE A 93 0.24 2.35 10.82
N VAL A 94 1.56 2.35 10.61
CA VAL A 94 2.24 3.22 9.65
C VAL A 94 3.16 2.37 8.78
N ALA A 95 3.16 2.59 7.47
CA ALA A 95 4.05 1.90 6.54
C ALA A 95 5.05 2.85 5.90
N LYS A 96 6.31 2.41 5.89
CA LYS A 96 7.40 2.91 5.06
C LYS A 96 7.46 2.03 3.82
N ASN A 97 7.13 2.60 2.66
CA ASN A 97 7.08 1.88 1.39
C ASN A 97 8.14 2.43 0.44
N PHE A 98 8.92 1.55 -0.17
CA PHE A 98 9.78 1.87 -1.30
C PHE A 98 9.17 1.30 -2.57
N PHE A 99 8.98 2.15 -3.57
CA PHE A 99 8.51 1.74 -4.89
C PHE A 99 9.66 1.89 -5.89
N TYR A 100 9.89 0.81 -6.63
CA TYR A 100 10.90 0.72 -7.68
C TYR A 100 10.17 0.64 -9.02
N LEU A 101 10.29 1.70 -9.83
CA LEU A 101 9.68 1.76 -11.16
C LEU A 101 10.78 1.60 -12.21
N ASP A 102 10.89 0.39 -12.76
CA ASP A 102 11.66 0.14 -13.98
C ASP A 102 10.79 0.52 -15.18
N TYR A 103 11.30 1.29 -16.14
CA TYR A 103 10.48 1.81 -17.23
C TYR A 103 11.23 1.90 -18.56
N GLY A 104 10.47 1.91 -19.64
CA GLY A 104 10.95 2.04 -21.02
C GLY A 104 9.83 2.47 -21.95
N ASP A 105 10.03 2.36 -23.26
CA ASP A 105 8.98 2.69 -24.22
C ASP A 105 7.75 1.80 -24.01
N GLY A 106 6.63 2.44 -23.70
CA GLY A 106 5.34 1.80 -23.57
C GLY A 106 5.11 0.99 -22.29
N PHE A 107 6.00 0.99 -21.31
CA PHE A 107 5.78 0.21 -20.08
C PHE A 107 6.38 0.81 -18.80
N VAL A 108 5.77 0.44 -17.68
CA VAL A 108 6.32 0.58 -16.32
C VAL A 108 6.17 -0.74 -15.58
N LYS A 109 7.28 -1.26 -15.06
CA LYS A 109 7.33 -2.41 -14.18
C LYS A 109 7.57 -1.93 -12.75
N LEU A 110 6.61 -2.19 -11.88
CA LEU A 110 6.66 -1.83 -10.47
C LEU A 110 7.08 -3.04 -9.65
N SER A 111 8.09 -2.87 -8.80
CA SER A 111 8.33 -3.70 -7.61
C SER A 111 8.34 -2.82 -6.37
N PHE A 112 8.21 -3.41 -5.19
CA PHE A 112 8.15 -2.64 -3.95
C PHE A 112 8.74 -3.41 -2.77
N GLU A 113 9.13 -2.67 -1.76
CA GLU A 113 9.53 -3.15 -0.44
C GLU A 113 8.78 -2.34 0.62
N ASN A 114 8.54 -2.93 1.78
CA ASN A 114 7.90 -2.24 2.88
C ASN A 114 8.52 -2.60 4.23
N GLU A 115 8.45 -1.65 5.15
CA GLU A 115 8.56 -1.85 6.59
C GLU A 115 7.30 -1.27 7.21
N ILE A 116 6.61 -2.04 8.04
CA ILE A 116 5.36 -1.60 8.66
C ILE A 116 5.55 -1.59 10.16
N TYR A 117 5.07 -0.53 10.79
CA TYR A 117 5.22 -0.27 12.21
C TYR A 117 3.85 -0.22 12.88
N SER A 118 3.82 -0.65 14.14
CA SER A 118 2.64 -0.60 14.99
C SER A 118 2.94 0.11 16.31
N SER A 119 1.95 0.85 16.83
CA SER A 119 1.96 1.35 18.19
C SER A 119 0.60 1.17 18.86
N ILE A 120 0.58 0.36 19.92
CA ILE A 120 -0.61 0.16 20.75
C ILE A 120 -0.88 1.35 21.69
N VAL A 121 0.10 2.23 21.90
CA VAL A 121 -0.07 3.45 22.73
C VAL A 121 -0.42 4.68 21.90
N GLY A 122 -0.49 4.55 20.57
CA GLY A 122 -0.79 5.65 19.66
C GLY A 122 0.39 6.61 19.46
N ALA A 123 1.60 6.06 19.35
CA ALA A 123 2.80 6.84 19.06
C ALA A 123 2.69 7.51 17.67
N LYS A 124 2.88 8.82 17.61
CA LYS A 124 3.00 9.53 16.35
C LYS A 124 4.39 9.31 15.76
N LEU A 125 4.45 8.61 14.64
CA LEU A 125 5.71 8.27 13.98
C LEU A 125 6.08 9.31 12.93
N SER A 126 7.38 9.55 12.82
CA SER A 126 8.01 10.41 11.83
C SER A 126 9.21 9.68 11.22
N ILE A 127 9.63 10.13 10.04
CA ILE A 127 10.76 9.54 9.32
C ILE A 127 11.67 10.66 8.81
N ASN A 128 12.98 10.49 8.95
CA ASN A 128 13.96 11.45 8.43
C ASN A 128 14.33 11.16 6.96
N ASN A 129 15.29 11.91 6.42
CA ASN A 129 15.76 11.72 5.04
C ASN A 129 16.64 10.46 4.86
N ASN A 130 17.25 9.97 5.93
CA ASN A 130 18.05 8.73 5.99
C ASN A 130 17.19 7.48 6.17
N ASP A 131 15.86 7.64 6.21
CA ASP A 131 14.89 6.56 6.36
C ASP A 131 14.79 5.95 7.77
N ASP A 132 15.34 6.65 8.76
CA ASP A 132 15.19 6.30 10.17
C ASP A 132 13.81 6.74 10.67
N VAL A 133 13.11 5.82 11.34
CA VAL A 133 11.79 6.06 11.91
C VAL A 133 11.92 6.31 13.40
N ALA A 134 11.25 7.36 13.89
CA ALA A 134 11.23 7.73 15.30
C ALA A 134 9.81 8.14 15.72
N SER A 135 9.51 7.96 17.01
CA SER A 135 8.26 8.42 17.60
C SER A 135 8.43 9.77 18.29
N GLU A 136 7.39 10.59 18.23
CA GLU A 136 7.31 11.78 19.07
C GLU A 136 7.29 11.39 20.56
N ASN A 137 8.02 12.15 21.38
CA ASN A 137 8.15 11.93 22.83
C ASN A 137 8.69 10.55 23.23
N ASN A 138 9.39 9.84 22.34
CA ASN A 138 9.93 8.49 22.57
C ASN A 138 8.86 7.46 22.99
N LEU A 139 7.63 7.62 22.49
CA LEU A 139 6.57 6.63 22.75
C LEU A 139 6.88 5.29 22.08
N PRO A 140 6.56 4.15 22.71
CA PRO A 140 6.88 2.84 22.16
C PRO A 140 6.15 2.55 20.85
N PHE A 141 6.89 1.97 19.91
CA PHE A 141 6.41 1.39 18.66
C PHE A 141 7.33 0.23 18.28
N GLY A 142 6.88 -0.63 17.37
CA GLY A 142 7.67 -1.76 16.87
C GLY A 142 7.30 -2.11 15.44
N TYR A 143 7.94 -3.14 14.89
CA TYR A 143 7.49 -3.72 13.64
C TYR A 143 6.10 -4.34 13.81
N TYR A 144 5.25 -4.19 12.79
CA TYR A 144 3.92 -4.76 12.78
C TYR A 144 4.00 -6.28 12.61
N GLU A 145 3.49 -7.00 13.59
CA GLU A 145 3.42 -8.46 13.57
C GLU A 145 2.15 -8.91 12.83
N PHE A 146 2.32 -9.42 11.61
CA PHE A 146 1.21 -9.93 10.80
C PHE A 146 0.52 -11.15 11.44
N SER A 147 1.26 -11.91 12.24
CA SER A 147 0.76 -13.13 12.88
C SER A 147 1.14 -13.20 14.35
N ALA A 148 0.14 -13.36 15.20
CA ALA A 148 0.36 -13.67 16.60
C ALA A 148 0.62 -15.18 16.78
N PRO A 149 1.59 -15.60 17.62
CA PRO A 149 1.62 -16.96 18.12
C PRO A 149 0.35 -17.25 18.94
N TYR A 150 -0.19 -18.47 18.86
CA TYR A 150 -1.44 -18.88 19.53
C TYR A 150 -1.54 -18.43 21.00
N LYS A 151 -0.44 -18.57 21.75
CA LYS A 151 -0.38 -18.27 23.19
C LYS A 151 -0.28 -16.78 23.53
N TYR A 152 -0.04 -15.93 22.54
CA TYR A 152 0.21 -14.49 22.71
C TYR A 152 -0.75 -13.64 21.87
N GLU A 153 -1.90 -14.18 21.48
CA GLU A 153 -2.86 -13.47 20.64
C GLU A 153 -3.41 -12.19 21.31
N GLU A 154 -3.47 -12.15 22.63
CA GLU A 154 -3.88 -10.96 23.39
C GLU A 154 -2.79 -9.87 23.41
N VAL A 155 -1.52 -10.25 23.21
CA VAL A 155 -0.38 -9.33 23.17
C VAL A 155 -0.30 -8.58 21.84
N TYR A 156 -0.74 -9.23 20.76
CA TYR A 156 -0.79 -8.68 19.39
C TYR A 156 -2.24 -8.60 18.89
N PRO A 157 -3.09 -7.75 19.48
CA PRO A 157 -4.49 -7.63 19.10
C PRO A 157 -4.68 -7.08 17.67
N GLU A 158 -3.66 -6.43 17.11
CA GLU A 158 -3.65 -5.86 15.77
C GLU A 158 -3.31 -6.86 14.66
N SER A 159 -2.75 -8.03 14.99
CA SER A 159 -2.33 -9.02 13.98
C SER A 159 -3.50 -9.51 13.12
N ILE A 160 -3.29 -9.55 11.80
CA ILE A 160 -4.27 -10.06 10.84
C ILE A 160 -4.48 -11.57 11.02
N PHE A 161 -3.41 -12.30 11.32
CA PHE A 161 -3.41 -13.75 11.43
C PHE A 161 -3.05 -14.20 12.86
N THR A 162 -3.39 -15.45 13.15
CA THR A 162 -2.90 -16.19 14.32
C THR A 162 -2.48 -17.58 13.88
N TYR A 163 -1.53 -18.20 14.57
CA TYR A 163 -1.20 -19.61 14.35
C TYR A 163 -2.09 -20.49 15.22
N ASN A 164 -2.67 -21.54 14.66
CA ASN A 164 -3.37 -22.54 15.44
C ASN A 164 -2.37 -23.47 16.19
N LYS A 165 -2.88 -24.41 17.00
CA LYS A 165 -2.04 -25.38 17.73
C LYS A 165 -1.16 -26.27 16.83
N SER A 166 -1.52 -26.43 15.55
CA SER A 166 -0.73 -27.17 14.57
C SER A 166 0.25 -26.29 13.77
N GLY A 167 0.42 -25.02 14.15
CA GLY A 167 1.32 -24.08 13.47
C GLY A 167 0.79 -23.54 12.13
N LYS A 168 -0.48 -23.76 11.80
CA LYS A 168 -1.10 -23.24 10.57
C LYS A 168 -1.64 -21.83 10.82
N ALA A 169 -1.29 -20.91 9.95
CA ALA A 169 -1.85 -19.56 9.97
C ALA A 169 -3.36 -19.57 9.66
N THR A 170 -4.12 -18.83 10.45
CA THR A 170 -5.56 -18.64 10.30
C THR A 170 -5.89 -17.16 10.36
N LEU A 171 -6.79 -16.71 9.49
CA LEU A 171 -7.26 -15.32 9.49
C LEU A 171 -8.00 -15.04 10.81
N ARG A 172 -7.63 -13.94 11.46
CA ARG A 172 -8.22 -13.46 12.71
C ARG A 172 -8.93 -12.11 12.53
N ASN A 173 -8.26 -11.17 11.86
CA ASN A 173 -8.78 -9.81 11.71
C ASN A 173 -9.03 -9.48 10.22
N GLN A 174 -10.26 -9.79 9.77
CA GLN A 174 -10.68 -9.58 8.38
C GLN A 174 -10.78 -8.09 8.01
N ASP A 175 -11.14 -7.23 8.95
CA ASP A 175 -11.25 -5.80 8.71
C ASP A 175 -9.87 -5.16 8.49
N THR A 176 -8.88 -5.49 9.33
CA THR A 176 -7.50 -5.05 9.13
C THR A 176 -6.94 -5.59 7.80
N LEU A 177 -7.21 -6.86 7.45
CA LEU A 177 -6.82 -7.41 6.15
C LEU A 177 -7.36 -6.57 4.99
N LYS A 178 -8.64 -6.21 5.05
CA LYS A 178 -9.28 -5.38 4.02
C LYS A 178 -8.64 -4.00 3.94
N ILE A 179 -8.36 -3.36 5.08
CA ILE A 179 -7.72 -2.04 5.13
C ILE A 179 -6.36 -2.06 4.44
N PHE A 180 -5.53 -3.06 4.74
CA PHE A 180 -4.24 -3.24 4.05
C PHE A 180 -4.43 -3.47 2.55
N SER A 181 -5.40 -4.31 2.17
CA SER A 181 -5.67 -4.62 0.76
C SER A 181 -6.07 -3.39 -0.02
N ASP A 182 -6.96 -2.57 0.53
CA ASP A 182 -7.43 -1.33 -0.07
C ASP A 182 -6.27 -0.31 -0.18
N PHE A 183 -5.52 -0.14 0.91
CA PHE A 183 -4.39 0.79 0.98
C PHE A 183 -3.34 0.50 -0.11
N TYR A 184 -2.87 -0.75 -0.22
CA TYR A 184 -1.85 -1.11 -1.18
C TYR A 184 -2.37 -1.11 -2.62
N SER A 185 -3.61 -1.57 -2.84
CA SER A 185 -4.22 -1.54 -4.18
C SER A 185 -4.34 -0.11 -4.73
N GLN A 186 -4.58 0.88 -3.85
CA GLN A 186 -4.73 2.27 -4.25
C GLN A 186 -3.45 2.85 -4.89
N TYR A 187 -2.24 2.43 -4.50
CA TYR A 187 -1.00 2.91 -5.14
C TYR A 187 -0.96 2.56 -6.63
N ILE A 188 -1.32 1.34 -6.98
CA ILE A 188 -1.27 0.86 -8.37
C ILE A 188 -2.38 1.51 -9.18
N ILE A 189 -3.57 1.64 -8.60
CA ILE A 189 -4.70 2.33 -9.23
C ILE A 189 -4.31 3.77 -9.52
N ASP A 190 -3.80 4.50 -8.53
CA ASP A 190 -3.39 5.89 -8.66
C ASP A 190 -2.29 6.06 -9.70
N LEU A 191 -1.23 5.25 -9.64
CA LEU A 191 -0.13 5.30 -10.61
C LEU A 191 -0.64 5.02 -12.03
N ASN A 192 -1.41 3.95 -12.22
CA ASN A 192 -1.95 3.57 -13.53
C ASN A 192 -2.86 4.66 -14.12
N LEU A 193 -3.75 5.24 -13.30
CA LEU A 193 -4.61 6.35 -13.73
C LEU A 193 -3.79 7.61 -14.03
N PHE A 194 -2.77 7.90 -13.24
CA PHE A 194 -1.91 9.06 -13.44
C PHE A 194 -1.13 8.98 -14.75
N LEU A 195 -0.52 7.83 -15.03
CA LEU A 195 0.26 7.64 -16.25
C LEU A 195 -0.62 7.67 -17.52
N LYS A 196 -1.89 7.29 -17.42
CA LYS A 196 -2.87 7.37 -18.53
C LYS A 196 -3.35 8.78 -18.86
N LYS A 197 -3.32 9.72 -17.90
CA LYS A 197 -3.69 11.14 -18.11
C LYS A 197 -2.55 11.88 -18.78
#